data_AF-A0A0L8G027-F1
#
_entry.id   AF-A0A0L8G027-F1
#
_cell.length_a   1.000
_cell.length_b   1.000
_cell.length_c   1.000
_cell.angle_alpha   90.00
_cell.angle_beta   90.00
_cell.angle_gamma   90.00
#
_symmetry.space_group_name_H-M   'P 1'
#
loop_
_entity.id
_entity.type
_entity.pdbx_description
1 polymer ?
#
loop_
_entity_poly.entity_id
_entity_poly.type
_entity_poly.pdbx_seq_one_letter_code
_entity_poly.pdbx_strand_id
1 'polypeptide(L)'
;KSENITLGNVMKKIVSEYSNSMSTDNNFSPWFFEQMIKLLNCGPLPKLNNSRIQYTLKWEEQKIHLQQKCNRYFEASVENTSDIICWNGKWMYEDKKCKLITCPIFHKPAHGLMINVAYTYNSVIHFSCPSDYILRGNDSMRCQENQQWSSLPPVCEIVKCLPLHPPKHGNINNTNEVKVNEIVSFTCLKPYNVKGESVLTCLRDGNWNFPTPVCTLKCVVPEIAGRVVTISEGTILKPRTFINQGGKVLYSCKRSFIPVTFGVVQCLSGKWYPDIQCRKTCKIEKLHGLNFILSHNFSVIEYSCSAVETLLGDSKRTCLENGTWSGKLPRCVKNCQLLPGFGIHSYRNSDTLKYLPFGSTVTENTNVTYSCQYPYVNNSTDTAICQNGVLTPKPHCSHPSIRLINSRVIFTYESSEYHVCETKYTCKFFGYRQKSCYHENCFHGDYECVEVGFNNATSEIYVGSIVDDCCVMQCND
;
A
#
# COMPACT_ATOMS: atom_id res chain seq x y z
N LYS A 1 58.34 -73.47 65.03
CA LYS A 1 59.49 -73.55 65.97
C LYS A 1 59.48 -74.81 66.85
N SER A 2 58.54 -75.75 66.67
CA SER A 2 58.51 -77.00 67.46
C SER A 2 58.81 -78.28 66.65
N GLU A 3 59.23 -78.19 65.40
CA GLU A 3 59.71 -79.35 64.63
C GLU A 3 60.84 -78.90 63.71
N ASN A 4 61.74 -79.82 63.35
CA ASN A 4 62.94 -79.63 62.52
C ASN A 4 62.60 -79.34 61.04
N ILE A 5 61.63 -78.46 60.84
CA ILE A 5 61.08 -78.01 59.57
C ILE A 5 61.81 -76.71 59.24
N THR A 6 62.61 -76.73 58.18
CA THR A 6 63.27 -75.52 57.68
C THR A 6 62.20 -74.44 57.43
N LEU A 7 62.53 -73.16 57.67
CA LEU A 7 61.61 -72.03 57.41
C LEU A 7 60.96 -72.12 56.02
N GLY A 8 61.69 -72.65 55.04
CA GLY A 8 61.18 -72.92 53.69
C GLY A 8 60.02 -73.92 53.63
N ASN A 9 60.03 -74.97 54.45
CA ASN A 9 58.98 -75.99 54.48
C ASN A 9 57.70 -75.49 55.18
N VAL A 10 57.83 -74.69 56.25
CA VAL A 10 56.68 -73.99 56.88
C VAL A 10 56.04 -73.02 55.89
N MET A 11 56.86 -72.27 55.16
CA MET A 11 56.40 -71.30 54.18
C MET A 11 55.73 -71.94 52.97
N LYS A 12 56.29 -73.03 52.43
CA LYS A 12 55.62 -73.81 51.38
C LYS A 12 54.24 -74.27 51.83
N LYS A 13 54.09 -74.70 53.09
CA LYS A 13 52.79 -75.12 53.65
C LYS A 13 51.80 -73.96 53.74
N ILE A 14 52.19 -72.82 54.32
CA ILE A 14 51.32 -71.62 54.42
C ILE A 14 50.87 -71.13 53.04
N VAL A 15 51.80 -71.05 52.07
CA VAL A 15 51.48 -70.61 50.70
C VAL A 15 50.57 -71.63 50.00
N SER A 16 50.81 -72.94 50.19
CA SER A 16 49.98 -74.00 49.60
C SER A 16 48.57 -74.08 50.19
N GLU A 17 48.41 -73.81 51.49
CA GLU A 17 47.11 -73.78 52.17
C GLU A 17 46.30 -72.56 51.71
N TYR A 18 46.96 -71.42 51.51
CA TYR A 18 46.31 -70.17 51.06
C TYR A 18 46.01 -70.17 49.56
N SER A 19 46.83 -70.79 48.71
CA SER A 19 46.56 -70.93 47.27
C SER A 19 45.36 -71.84 46.97
N ASN A 20 45.04 -72.76 47.89
CA ASN A 20 43.90 -73.67 47.76
C ASN A 20 42.56 -73.05 48.20
N SER A 21 42.57 -71.91 48.90
CA SER A 21 41.37 -71.13 49.18
C SER A 21 41.11 -70.16 48.02
N MET A 22 40.40 -70.63 46.99
CA MET A 22 40.02 -69.85 45.81
C MET A 22 39.34 -68.52 46.17
N SER A 23 40.08 -67.43 46.02
CA SER A 23 39.55 -66.18 45.44
C SER A 23 40.64 -65.62 44.55
N THR A 24 40.28 -65.21 43.34
CA THR A 24 41.18 -64.85 42.24
C THR A 24 42.02 -63.57 42.47
N ASP A 25 42.07 -63.07 43.70
CA ASP A 25 42.96 -62.01 44.14
C ASP A 25 43.92 -62.58 45.20
N ASN A 26 45.10 -63.02 44.78
CA ASN A 26 46.22 -63.44 45.65
C ASN A 26 46.83 -62.23 46.42
N ASN A 27 46.00 -61.41 47.04
CA ASN A 27 46.41 -60.21 47.78
C ASN A 27 46.43 -60.55 49.28
N PHE A 28 47.53 -61.14 49.74
CA PHE A 28 47.80 -61.21 51.17
C PHE A 28 47.83 -59.78 51.75
N SER A 29 47.36 -59.62 52.98
CA SER A 29 47.37 -58.30 53.63
C SER A 29 48.81 -57.77 53.76
N PRO A 30 49.05 -56.44 53.67
CA PRO A 30 50.37 -55.85 53.87
C PRO A 30 51.04 -56.32 55.18
N TRP A 31 50.24 -56.53 56.23
CA TRP A 31 50.69 -57.07 57.51
C TRP A 31 51.37 -58.43 57.40
N PHE A 32 50.85 -59.35 56.57
CA PHE A 32 51.47 -60.66 56.36
C PHE A 32 52.89 -60.52 55.81
N PHE A 33 53.07 -59.66 54.81
CA PHE A 33 54.39 -59.38 54.24
C PHE A 33 55.33 -58.71 55.24
N GLU A 34 54.83 -57.83 56.11
CA GLU A 34 55.63 -57.24 57.19
C GLU A 34 56.15 -58.29 58.18
N GLN A 35 55.32 -59.27 58.57
CA GLN A 35 55.77 -60.37 59.44
C GLN A 35 56.84 -61.23 58.75
N MET A 36 56.67 -61.47 57.45
CA MET A 36 57.62 -62.23 56.64
C MET A 36 58.98 -61.54 56.51
N ILE A 37 58.98 -60.22 56.28
CA ILE A 37 60.20 -59.39 56.24
C ILE A 37 60.94 -59.45 57.58
N LYS A 38 60.20 -59.40 58.70
CA LYS A 38 60.77 -59.53 60.05
C LYS A 38 61.39 -60.90 60.28
N LEU A 39 60.76 -61.98 59.82
CA LEU A 39 61.30 -63.35 59.94
C LEU A 39 62.60 -63.56 59.15
N LEU A 40 62.75 -62.91 58.00
CA LEU A 40 63.97 -62.96 57.17
C LEU A 40 65.04 -61.92 57.56
N ASN A 41 64.80 -61.11 58.60
CA ASN A 41 65.71 -60.05 59.08
C ASN A 41 66.15 -59.03 58.00
N CYS A 42 65.30 -58.70 57.03
CA CYS A 42 65.69 -57.85 55.88
C CYS A 42 65.81 -56.34 56.18
N GLY A 43 65.47 -55.87 57.38
CA GLY A 43 65.40 -54.44 57.69
C GLY A 43 64.17 -53.71 57.09
N PRO A 44 64.11 -52.37 57.16
CA PRO A 44 62.98 -51.58 56.66
C PRO A 44 62.86 -51.63 55.13
N LEU A 45 61.65 -51.38 54.62
CA LEU A 45 61.38 -51.37 53.18
C LEU A 45 62.16 -50.26 52.46
N PRO A 46 62.65 -50.52 51.22
CA PRO A 46 63.35 -49.51 50.44
C PRO A 46 62.44 -48.35 50.04
N LYS A 47 63.01 -47.14 49.97
CA LYS A 47 62.32 -45.94 49.48
C LYS A 47 62.43 -45.90 47.95
N LEU A 48 61.29 -45.92 47.27
CA LEU A 48 61.22 -45.89 45.81
C LEU A 48 60.77 -44.51 45.31
N ASN A 49 61.31 -44.05 44.17
CA ASN A 49 60.92 -42.78 43.57
C ASN A 49 59.70 -42.92 42.64
N ASN A 50 58.65 -42.10 42.84
CA ASN A 50 57.39 -42.10 42.07
C ASN A 50 56.75 -43.49 41.84
N SER A 51 57.03 -44.42 42.76
CA SER A 51 56.55 -45.80 42.73
C SER A 51 56.26 -46.28 44.15
N ARG A 52 55.46 -47.34 44.23
CA ARG A 52 55.05 -48.01 45.46
C ARG A 52 55.24 -49.50 45.32
N ILE A 53 55.43 -50.14 46.46
CA ILE A 53 55.52 -51.60 46.55
C ILE A 53 54.12 -52.17 46.36
N GLN A 54 53.97 -53.01 45.34
CA GLN A 54 52.81 -53.87 45.18
C GLN A 54 53.17 -55.25 45.70
N TYR A 55 52.52 -55.63 46.79
CA TYR A 55 52.70 -56.94 47.39
C TYR A 55 52.13 -58.00 46.46
N THR A 56 53.00 -58.83 45.89
CA THR A 56 52.63 -60.02 45.13
C THR A 56 53.47 -61.16 45.64
N LEU A 57 52.86 -62.32 45.88
CA LEU A 57 53.56 -63.42 46.50
C LEU A 57 54.17 -64.32 45.42
N LYS A 58 55.47 -64.18 45.18
CA LYS A 58 56.29 -65.19 44.50
C LYS A 58 57.36 -65.68 45.47
N TRP A 59 57.30 -66.97 45.82
CA TRP A 59 58.20 -67.62 46.77
C TRP A 59 58.99 -68.72 46.05
N GLU A 60 60.26 -68.46 45.78
CA GLU A 60 61.20 -69.43 45.24
C GLU A 60 62.42 -69.48 46.16
N GLU A 61 62.83 -70.67 46.59
CA GLU A 61 64.10 -70.92 47.31
C GLU A 61 64.42 -69.98 48.49
N GLN A 62 63.44 -69.65 49.33
CA GLN A 62 63.58 -68.72 50.47
C GLN A 62 63.78 -67.23 50.12
N LYS A 63 63.43 -66.82 48.90
CA LYS A 63 63.41 -65.42 48.47
C LYS A 63 61.99 -64.87 48.47
N ILE A 64 61.83 -63.63 48.94
CA ILE A 64 60.59 -62.86 48.77
C ILE A 64 60.78 -61.91 47.61
N HIS A 65 59.94 -62.03 46.59
CA HIS A 65 59.85 -61.08 45.48
C HIS A 65 58.70 -60.11 45.74
N LEU A 66 58.97 -58.80 45.64
CA LEU A 66 57.96 -57.75 45.67
C LEU A 66 57.99 -56.99 44.35
N GLN A 67 56.82 -56.62 43.82
CA GLN A 67 56.74 -55.90 42.56
C GLN A 67 56.70 -54.38 42.78
N GLN A 68 57.36 -53.64 41.89
CA GLN A 68 57.30 -52.18 41.85
C GLN A 68 56.17 -51.71 40.92
N LYS A 69 55.21 -50.96 41.46
CA LYS A 69 54.13 -50.31 40.69
C LYS A 69 54.28 -48.80 40.76
N CYS A 70 54.26 -48.12 39.62
CA CYS A 70 54.31 -46.65 39.58
C CYS A 70 53.11 -46.02 40.33
N ASN A 71 53.31 -44.83 40.87
CA ASN A 71 52.24 -44.05 41.48
C ASN A 71 51.19 -43.65 40.43
N ARG A 72 49.99 -43.28 40.88
CA ARG A 72 48.93 -42.80 39.98
C ARG A 72 49.47 -41.65 39.11
N TYR A 73 49.15 -41.67 37.82
CA TYR A 73 49.64 -40.74 36.78
C TYR A 73 51.07 -40.95 36.28
N PHE A 74 51.80 -41.97 36.77
CA PHE A 74 53.12 -42.35 36.28
C PHE A 74 53.10 -43.74 35.63
N GLU A 75 53.89 -43.91 34.57
CA GLU A 75 54.05 -45.14 33.80
C GLU A 75 55.51 -45.62 33.80
N ALA A 76 55.68 -46.93 33.70
CA ALA A 76 56.96 -47.62 33.68
C ALA A 76 57.69 -47.41 32.35
N SER A 77 59.00 -47.10 32.37
CA SER A 77 59.82 -47.34 31.18
C SER A 77 59.88 -48.83 30.86
N VAL A 78 59.82 -49.18 29.58
CA VAL A 78 59.65 -50.55 29.05
C VAL A 78 60.82 -51.52 29.39
N GLU A 79 61.93 -51.02 29.95
CA GLU A 79 63.10 -51.84 30.27
C GLU A 79 62.99 -52.51 31.65
N ASN A 80 63.01 -53.85 31.64
CA ASN A 80 63.13 -54.82 32.73
C ASN A 80 62.82 -54.32 34.16
N THR A 81 61.66 -54.70 34.67
CA THR A 81 61.33 -54.57 36.09
C THR A 81 62.14 -55.57 36.90
N SER A 82 63.19 -55.14 37.59
CA SER A 82 63.76 -55.94 38.67
C SER A 82 62.74 -56.02 39.81
N ASP A 83 62.32 -57.24 40.15
CA ASP A 83 61.60 -57.50 41.41
C ASP A 83 62.47 -57.01 42.58
N ILE A 84 61.87 -56.42 43.60
CA ILE A 84 62.54 -56.13 44.87
C ILE A 84 62.67 -57.47 45.59
N ILE A 85 63.90 -57.95 45.78
CA ILE A 85 64.16 -59.27 46.37
C ILE A 85 64.78 -59.09 47.75
N CYS A 86 64.26 -59.79 48.76
CA CYS A 86 65.01 -60.01 50.00
C CYS A 86 65.67 -61.38 49.99
N TRP A 87 66.99 -61.41 50.23
CA TRP A 87 67.78 -62.63 50.42
C TRP A 87 68.85 -62.43 51.51
N ASN A 88 69.00 -63.41 52.41
CA ASN A 88 69.98 -63.39 53.52
C ASN A 88 70.00 -62.07 54.33
N GLY A 89 68.82 -61.50 54.62
CA GLY A 89 68.70 -60.28 55.43
C GLY A 89 69.05 -58.97 54.70
N LYS A 90 69.22 -58.97 53.37
CA LYS A 90 69.45 -57.74 52.57
C LYS A 90 68.47 -57.62 51.41
N TRP A 91 68.07 -56.38 51.11
CA TRP A 91 67.29 -56.02 49.92
C TRP A 91 68.18 -55.85 48.69
N MET A 92 67.82 -56.50 47.59
CA MET A 92 68.41 -56.33 46.25
C MET A 92 67.33 -55.78 45.32
N TYR A 93 67.51 -54.55 44.82
CA TYR A 93 66.56 -53.90 43.92
C TYR A 93 67.22 -52.80 43.10
N GLU A 94 66.67 -52.53 41.91
CA GLU A 94 66.91 -51.30 41.16
C GLU A 94 65.63 -50.47 41.12
N ASP A 95 65.76 -49.16 41.37
CA ASP A 95 64.62 -48.24 41.38
C ASP A 95 64.02 -48.10 39.97
N LYS A 96 62.74 -48.46 39.85
CA LYS A 96 62.02 -48.37 38.57
C LYS A 96 61.85 -46.91 38.16
N LYS A 97 62.31 -46.55 36.96
CA LYS A 97 62.15 -45.20 36.40
C LYS A 97 60.71 -44.97 35.93
N CYS A 98 59.86 -44.48 36.84
CA CYS A 98 58.49 -44.08 36.54
C CYS A 98 58.46 -42.66 35.96
N LYS A 99 57.99 -42.53 34.71
CA LYS A 99 57.80 -41.24 34.01
C LYS A 99 56.33 -40.85 34.08
N LEU A 100 56.04 -39.55 34.07
CA LEU A 100 54.66 -39.06 34.04
C LEU A 100 53.99 -39.55 32.74
N ILE A 101 52.70 -39.89 32.80
CA ILE A 101 51.92 -40.29 31.62
C ILE A 101 52.06 -39.21 30.54
N THR A 102 52.34 -39.63 29.31
CA THR A 102 52.46 -38.73 28.15
C THR A 102 51.44 -39.10 27.08
N CYS A 103 50.71 -38.11 26.59
CA CYS A 103 49.79 -38.27 25.46
C CYS A 103 50.54 -38.25 24.11
N PRO A 104 49.94 -38.80 23.03
CA PRO A 104 50.54 -38.82 21.71
C PRO A 104 50.97 -37.44 21.22
N ILE A 105 52.19 -37.35 20.67
CA ILE A 105 52.67 -36.17 19.98
C ILE A 105 51.96 -36.10 18.62
N PHE A 106 51.46 -34.92 18.26
CA PHE A 106 50.78 -34.68 16.99
C PHE A 106 51.44 -33.54 16.22
N HIS A 107 51.19 -33.50 14.92
CA HIS A 107 51.69 -32.42 14.06
C HIS A 107 50.90 -31.14 14.33
N LYS A 108 51.62 -30.01 14.39
CA LYS A 108 51.02 -28.68 14.53
C LYS A 108 49.95 -28.46 13.45
N PRO A 109 48.72 -28.03 13.80
CA PRO A 109 47.69 -27.70 12.83
C PRO A 109 48.16 -26.61 11.85
N ALA A 110 47.84 -26.78 10.57
CA ALA A 110 48.17 -25.79 9.55
C ALA A 110 47.55 -24.42 9.91
N HIS A 111 48.35 -23.37 9.80
CA HIS A 111 47.96 -21.99 10.13
C HIS A 111 47.49 -21.76 11.59
N GLY A 112 47.59 -22.76 12.48
CA GLY A 112 47.29 -22.61 13.90
C GLY A 112 48.52 -22.26 14.74
N LEU A 113 48.30 -21.52 15.83
CA LEU A 113 49.28 -21.27 16.87
C LEU A 113 48.97 -22.20 18.06
N MET A 114 50.00 -22.82 18.63
CA MET A 114 49.87 -23.65 19.84
C MET A 114 50.57 -22.93 20.99
N ILE A 115 49.88 -22.82 22.12
CA ILE A 115 50.34 -22.12 23.32
C ILE A 115 50.40 -23.15 24.47
N ASN A 116 51.44 -23.06 25.31
CA ASN A 116 51.68 -23.97 26.45
C ASN A 116 51.85 -25.45 26.03
N VAL A 117 52.71 -25.71 25.03
CA VAL A 117 52.92 -27.06 24.47
C VAL A 117 53.62 -27.97 25.48
N ALA A 118 52.85 -28.86 26.12
CA ALA A 118 53.34 -29.95 26.95
C ALA A 118 52.45 -31.19 26.77
N TYR A 119 53.08 -32.36 26.69
CA TYR A 119 52.41 -33.64 26.38
C TYR A 119 52.17 -34.51 27.62
N THR A 120 52.49 -34.01 28.81
CA THR A 120 52.37 -34.73 30.06
C THR A 120 50.95 -34.71 30.62
N TYR A 121 50.64 -35.65 31.52
CA TYR A 121 49.36 -35.72 32.21
C TYR A 121 48.91 -34.36 32.76
N ASN A 122 47.65 -34.03 32.53
CA ASN A 122 46.99 -32.79 32.95
C ASN A 122 47.54 -31.50 32.31
N SER A 123 48.51 -31.58 31.39
CA SER A 123 48.89 -30.45 30.56
C SER A 123 47.75 -30.05 29.61
N VAL A 124 47.57 -28.74 29.42
CA VAL A 124 46.55 -28.15 28.54
C VAL A 124 47.24 -27.37 27.44
N ILE A 125 46.98 -27.75 26.19
CA ILE A 125 47.46 -27.03 25.01
C ILE A 125 46.32 -26.13 24.54
N HIS A 126 46.59 -24.84 24.36
CA HIS A 126 45.64 -23.88 23.79
C HIS A 126 45.96 -23.60 22.32
N PHE A 127 44.92 -23.37 21.54
CA PHE A 127 45.01 -23.08 20.11
C PHE A 127 44.44 -21.71 19.79
N SER A 128 45.10 -21.00 18.88
CA SER A 128 44.59 -19.76 18.31
C SER A 128 44.88 -19.70 16.82
N CYS A 129 44.00 -19.04 16.06
CA CYS A 129 44.17 -18.81 14.63
C CYS A 129 44.51 -17.32 14.36
N PRO A 130 45.24 -17.01 13.28
CA PRO A 130 45.43 -15.64 12.79
C PRO A 130 44.09 -14.95 12.47
N SER A 131 44.10 -13.62 12.36
CA SER A 131 42.87 -12.80 12.18
C SER A 131 41.99 -13.17 10.99
N ASP A 132 42.58 -13.80 9.96
CA ASP A 132 41.90 -14.12 8.71
C ASP A 132 41.40 -15.57 8.68
N TYR A 133 41.55 -16.29 9.80
CA TYR A 133 41.19 -17.69 9.96
C TYR A 133 40.25 -17.87 11.15
N ILE A 134 39.31 -18.81 11.02
CA ILE A 134 38.40 -19.22 12.08
C ILE A 134 38.82 -20.58 12.64
N LEU A 135 38.78 -20.72 13.96
CA LEU A 135 39.09 -21.96 14.67
C LEU A 135 37.88 -22.90 14.64
N ARG A 136 38.01 -24.05 13.97
CA ARG A 136 37.02 -25.13 13.94
C ARG A 136 37.45 -26.26 14.87
N GLY A 137 36.73 -26.42 15.99
CA GLY A 137 37.00 -27.42 17.02
C GLY A 137 37.12 -26.77 18.40
N ASN A 138 37.69 -27.51 19.35
CA ASN A 138 37.96 -26.98 20.69
C ASN A 138 39.20 -26.09 20.67
N ASP A 139 39.14 -24.97 21.38
CA ASP A 139 40.24 -24.02 21.56
C ASP A 139 41.35 -24.55 22.49
N SER A 140 41.11 -25.70 23.13
CA SER A 140 42.01 -26.32 24.08
C SER A 140 41.84 -27.84 24.11
N MET A 141 42.94 -28.54 24.41
CA MET A 141 42.93 -29.98 24.68
C MET A 141 43.75 -30.30 25.92
N ARG A 142 43.32 -31.30 26.68
CA ARG A 142 43.98 -31.74 27.92
C ARG A 142 44.43 -33.19 27.83
N CYS A 143 45.63 -33.49 28.31
CA CYS A 143 46.11 -34.87 28.39
C CYS A 143 45.46 -35.61 29.57
N GLN A 144 44.77 -36.70 29.28
CA GLN A 144 43.96 -37.46 30.24
C GLN A 144 44.70 -38.69 30.79
N GLU A 145 44.15 -39.30 31.84
CA GLU A 145 44.75 -40.47 32.53
C GLU A 145 44.80 -41.71 31.62
N ASN A 146 43.91 -41.81 30.63
CA ASN A 146 43.89 -42.88 29.62
C ASN A 146 44.94 -42.72 28.51
N GLN A 147 45.91 -41.81 28.69
CA GLN A 147 46.95 -41.49 27.70
C GLN A 147 46.38 -40.91 26.38
N GLN A 148 45.16 -40.35 26.40
CA GLN A 148 44.55 -39.71 25.25
C GLN A 148 44.27 -38.23 25.50
N TRP A 149 44.16 -37.46 24.42
CA TRP A 149 43.74 -36.07 24.47
C TRP A 149 42.22 -35.98 24.64
N SER A 150 41.75 -35.00 25.41
CA SER A 150 40.31 -34.75 25.63
C SER A 150 39.52 -34.44 24.36
N SER A 151 40.19 -34.01 23.30
CA SER A 151 39.61 -33.71 21.99
C SER A 151 40.67 -33.77 20.90
N LEU A 152 40.23 -33.83 19.64
CA LEU A 152 41.11 -33.75 18.49
C LEU A 152 41.66 -32.32 18.30
N PRO A 153 42.82 -32.15 17.64
CA PRO A 153 43.35 -30.84 17.28
C PRO A 153 42.37 -30.05 16.38
N PRO A 154 42.15 -28.75 16.64
CA PRO A 154 41.29 -27.92 15.79
C PRO A 154 41.94 -27.61 14.45
N VAL A 155 41.12 -27.19 13.48
CA VAL A 155 41.57 -26.74 12.16
C VAL A 155 41.33 -25.24 12.03
N CYS A 156 42.33 -24.51 11.55
CA CYS A 156 42.17 -23.10 11.18
C CYS A 156 41.77 -23.03 9.71
N GLU A 157 40.53 -22.61 9.45
CA GLU A 157 40.01 -22.43 8.10
C GLU A 157 39.99 -20.95 7.74
N ILE A 158 40.35 -20.61 6.50
CA ILE A 158 40.31 -19.21 6.06
C ILE A 158 38.85 -18.74 5.97
N VAL A 159 38.58 -17.54 6.48
CA VAL A 159 37.24 -16.95 6.39
C VAL A 159 36.99 -16.47 4.96
N LYS A 160 35.86 -16.87 4.38
CA LYS A 160 35.44 -16.52 3.03
C LYS A 160 33.98 -16.08 3.03
N CYS A 161 33.65 -15.08 2.23
CA CYS A 161 32.27 -14.68 2.00
C CYS A 161 31.63 -15.55 0.93
N LEU A 162 30.32 -15.76 1.07
CA LEU A 162 29.52 -16.48 0.08
C LEU A 162 29.60 -15.80 -1.29
N PRO A 163 29.78 -16.57 -2.39
CA PRO A 163 29.74 -16.04 -3.73
C PRO A 163 28.43 -15.30 -4.01
N LEU A 164 28.53 -14.12 -4.63
CA LEU A 164 27.37 -13.32 -5.01
C LEU A 164 26.97 -13.58 -6.46
N HIS A 165 25.68 -13.45 -6.75
CA HIS A 165 25.14 -13.55 -8.10
C HIS A 165 24.99 -12.18 -8.74
N PRO A 166 25.17 -12.07 -10.08
CA PRO A 166 24.91 -10.84 -10.79
C PRO A 166 23.43 -10.43 -10.67
N PRO A 167 23.12 -9.16 -10.39
CA PRO A 167 21.74 -8.68 -10.35
C PRO A 167 21.13 -8.69 -11.75
N LYS A 168 19.80 -8.76 -11.83
CA LYS A 168 19.08 -8.72 -13.12
C LYS A 168 19.44 -7.44 -13.88
N HIS A 169 19.84 -7.56 -15.14
CA HIS A 169 20.35 -6.46 -15.97
C HIS A 169 21.66 -5.82 -15.48
N GLY A 170 22.47 -6.55 -14.71
CA GLY A 170 23.81 -6.15 -14.30
C GLY A 170 24.82 -7.29 -14.34
N ASN A 171 26.07 -6.93 -14.14
CA ASN A 171 27.23 -7.80 -14.10
C ASN A 171 28.00 -7.58 -12.79
N ILE A 172 28.78 -8.59 -12.41
CA ILE A 172 29.64 -8.63 -11.25
C ILE A 172 31.07 -8.96 -11.71
N ASN A 173 32.09 -8.34 -11.10
CA ASN A 173 33.48 -8.56 -11.50
C ASN A 173 34.05 -9.91 -11.05
N ASN A 174 33.51 -10.53 -10.00
CA ASN A 174 33.96 -11.80 -9.44
C ASN A 174 32.76 -12.60 -8.91
N THR A 175 32.60 -13.84 -9.38
CA THR A 175 31.54 -14.77 -8.97
C THR A 175 32.04 -15.92 -8.10
N ASN A 176 33.30 -15.92 -7.70
CA ASN A 176 33.91 -16.97 -6.88
C ASN A 176 33.86 -16.61 -5.39
N GLU A 177 34.37 -17.51 -4.55
CA GLU A 177 34.57 -17.23 -3.13
C GLU A 177 35.58 -16.09 -2.94
N VAL A 178 35.27 -15.16 -2.03
CA VAL A 178 36.06 -13.95 -1.81
C VAL A 178 36.60 -13.95 -0.38
N LYS A 179 37.88 -13.60 -0.21
CA LYS A 179 38.53 -13.58 1.11
C LYS A 179 38.16 -12.30 1.87
N VAL A 180 38.36 -12.32 3.18
CA VAL A 180 38.17 -11.15 4.05
C VAL A 180 38.98 -9.95 3.54
N ASN A 181 38.37 -8.76 3.58
CA ASN A 181 38.88 -7.48 3.07
C ASN A 181 39.02 -7.35 1.54
N GLU A 182 38.75 -8.40 0.77
CA GLU A 182 38.64 -8.28 -0.69
C GLU A 182 37.29 -7.65 -1.09
N ILE A 183 37.26 -7.04 -2.26
CA ILE A 183 36.11 -6.29 -2.78
C ILE A 183 35.56 -6.87 -4.07
N VAL A 184 34.25 -6.70 -4.24
CA VAL A 184 33.50 -7.08 -5.44
C VAL A 184 32.74 -5.86 -5.94
N SER A 185 32.78 -5.62 -7.25
CA SER A 185 32.11 -4.49 -7.89
C SER A 185 30.99 -4.94 -8.81
N PHE A 186 29.91 -4.18 -8.79
CA PHE A 186 28.71 -4.38 -9.57
C PHE A 186 28.56 -3.28 -10.62
N THR A 187 28.18 -3.68 -11.83
CA THR A 187 27.90 -2.77 -12.94
C THR A 187 26.53 -3.08 -13.53
N CYS A 188 25.78 -2.06 -13.95
CA CYS A 188 24.49 -2.26 -14.61
C CYS A 188 24.62 -2.05 -16.12
N LEU A 189 23.91 -2.85 -16.89
CA LEU A 189 23.79 -2.68 -18.34
C LEU A 189 23.03 -1.39 -18.62
N LYS A 190 23.48 -0.59 -19.59
CA LYS A 190 22.72 0.60 -20.00
C LYS A 190 21.36 0.17 -20.60
N PRO A 191 20.24 0.87 -20.31
CA PRO A 191 20.11 2.15 -19.59
C PRO A 191 19.88 2.03 -18.07
N TYR A 192 20.08 0.86 -17.47
CA TYR A 192 19.90 0.64 -16.04
C TYR A 192 21.05 1.27 -15.23
N ASN A 193 20.74 1.65 -13.99
CA ASN A 193 21.68 2.26 -13.06
C ASN A 193 21.66 1.49 -11.73
N VAL A 194 22.81 1.47 -11.06
CA VAL A 194 22.99 0.80 -9.76
C VAL A 194 22.19 1.56 -8.69
N LYS A 195 21.37 0.84 -7.93
CA LYS A 195 20.72 1.32 -6.71
C LYS A 195 21.29 0.55 -5.52
N GLY A 196 21.91 1.27 -4.59
CA GLY A 196 22.68 0.72 -3.47
C GLY A 196 24.18 0.90 -3.67
N GLU A 197 24.97 0.24 -2.84
CA GLU A 197 26.44 0.28 -2.93
C GLU A 197 26.95 -0.57 -4.09
N SER A 198 27.73 0.05 -4.98
CA SER A 198 28.27 -0.62 -6.17
C SER A 198 29.51 -1.48 -5.87
N VAL A 199 30.10 -1.31 -4.69
CA VAL A 199 31.29 -2.05 -4.24
C VAL A 199 31.00 -2.64 -2.86
N LEU A 200 31.13 -3.96 -2.75
CA LEU A 200 30.96 -4.69 -1.51
C LEU A 200 32.29 -5.22 -1.02
N THR A 201 32.49 -5.21 0.30
CA THR A 201 33.70 -5.70 0.97
C THR A 201 33.34 -6.90 1.84
N CYS A 202 34.11 -7.97 1.72
CA CYS A 202 33.95 -9.15 2.57
C CYS A 202 34.45 -8.87 4.00
N LEU A 203 33.58 -9.04 5.00
CA LEU A 203 33.88 -8.79 6.41
C LEU A 203 34.46 -10.04 7.10
N ARG A 204 35.06 -9.82 8.28
CA ARG A 204 35.72 -10.85 9.10
C ARG A 204 34.76 -11.91 9.66
N ASP A 205 33.47 -11.63 9.69
CA ASP A 205 32.42 -12.56 10.09
C ASP A 205 31.96 -13.47 8.93
N GLY A 206 32.53 -13.30 7.73
CA GLY A 206 32.13 -14.03 6.53
C GLY A 206 30.90 -13.45 5.81
N ASN A 207 30.42 -12.27 6.23
CA ASN A 207 29.32 -11.57 5.59
C ASN A 207 29.79 -10.40 4.72
N TRP A 208 28.91 -9.95 3.83
CA TRP A 208 29.13 -8.73 3.05
C TRP A 208 28.71 -7.49 3.84
N ASN A 209 29.46 -6.39 3.70
CA ASN A 209 29.17 -5.13 4.38
C ASN A 209 27.82 -4.48 4.00
N PHE A 210 27.34 -4.70 2.78
CA PHE A 210 26.04 -4.24 2.30
C PHE A 210 25.33 -5.34 1.49
N PRO A 211 23.99 -5.27 1.35
CA PRO A 211 23.25 -6.18 0.48
C PRO A 211 23.58 -5.99 -1.00
N THR A 212 23.36 -7.03 -1.81
CA THR A 212 23.54 -6.97 -3.27
C THR A 212 22.74 -5.84 -3.90
N PRO A 213 23.37 -4.96 -4.72
CA PRO A 213 22.68 -3.83 -5.32
C PRO A 213 21.71 -4.28 -6.42
N VAL A 214 20.75 -3.40 -6.76
CA VAL A 214 19.73 -3.67 -7.78
C VAL A 214 19.91 -2.73 -8.96
N CYS A 215 19.80 -3.26 -10.18
CA CYS A 215 19.80 -2.46 -11.40
C CYS A 215 18.39 -1.94 -11.70
N THR A 216 18.26 -0.61 -11.73
CA THR A 216 16.95 0.06 -11.83
C THR A 216 16.94 1.05 -12.99
N LEU A 217 15.78 1.18 -13.63
CA LEU A 217 15.58 2.20 -14.66
C LEU A 217 15.27 3.54 -14.00
N LYS A 218 15.97 4.58 -14.46
CA LYS A 218 15.65 5.97 -14.11
C LYS A 218 14.49 6.46 -14.97
N CYS A 219 13.60 7.25 -14.39
CA CYS A 219 12.57 7.93 -15.16
C CYS A 219 13.15 9.19 -15.78
N VAL A 220 12.76 9.47 -17.01
CA VAL A 220 13.16 10.68 -17.72
C VAL A 220 12.05 11.70 -17.54
N VAL A 221 12.40 12.93 -17.16
CA VAL A 221 11.46 14.06 -17.19
C VAL A 221 10.99 14.24 -18.64
N PRO A 222 9.71 14.00 -18.94
CA PRO A 222 9.25 13.90 -20.31
C PRO A 222 9.26 15.28 -20.98
N GLU A 223 9.76 15.33 -22.20
CA GLU A 223 9.79 16.55 -23.02
C GLU A 223 8.44 16.71 -23.75
N ILE A 224 7.34 16.75 -23.00
CA ILE A 224 5.99 16.94 -23.55
C ILE A 224 5.88 18.38 -24.03
N ALA A 225 6.51 18.74 -25.16
CA ALA A 225 6.48 20.04 -25.85
C ALA A 225 6.49 21.28 -24.94
N GLY A 226 7.23 21.22 -23.83
CA GLY A 226 7.25 22.27 -22.82
C GLY A 226 5.87 22.55 -22.20
N ARG A 227 4.96 21.60 -22.12
CA ARG A 227 3.64 21.71 -21.47
C ARG A 227 3.70 21.39 -19.99
N VAL A 228 4.79 20.79 -19.52
CA VAL A 228 4.98 20.34 -18.14
C VAL A 228 6.15 21.09 -17.50
N VAL A 229 5.98 21.45 -16.23
CA VAL A 229 7.02 21.94 -15.33
C VAL A 229 7.12 20.90 -14.20
N THR A 230 8.25 20.21 -14.11
CA THR A 230 8.53 19.28 -13.02
C THR A 230 9.39 19.97 -11.97
N ILE A 231 8.96 19.89 -10.71
CA ILE A 231 9.59 20.51 -9.55
C ILE A 231 10.04 19.40 -8.60
N SER A 232 11.30 19.45 -8.20
CA SER A 232 11.86 18.59 -7.16
C SER A 232 12.54 19.47 -6.13
N GLU A 233 12.14 19.34 -4.88
CA GLU A 233 12.72 20.09 -3.75
C GLU A 233 12.76 21.61 -3.98
N GLY A 234 11.74 22.16 -4.66
CA GLY A 234 11.63 23.59 -4.97
C GLY A 234 12.38 24.04 -6.23
N THR A 235 13.11 23.17 -6.91
CA THR A 235 13.82 23.49 -8.16
C THR A 235 13.08 22.98 -9.39
N ILE A 236 13.05 23.78 -10.46
CA ILE A 236 12.48 23.37 -11.75
C ILE A 236 13.50 22.51 -12.49
N LEU A 237 13.15 21.24 -12.72
CA LEU A 237 13.98 20.30 -13.46
C LEU A 237 13.89 20.57 -14.97
N LYS A 238 15.02 20.47 -15.67
CA LYS A 238 15.06 20.59 -17.13
C LYS A 238 14.46 19.34 -17.79
N PRO A 239 13.89 19.45 -19.01
CA PRO A 239 13.51 18.28 -19.79
C PRO A 239 14.68 17.30 -19.95
N ARG A 240 14.40 16.00 -20.04
CA ARG A 240 15.41 14.92 -20.14
C ARG A 240 16.29 14.71 -18.91
N THR A 241 16.01 15.38 -17.79
CA THR A 241 16.65 15.07 -16.50
C THR A 241 16.25 13.66 -16.05
N PHE A 242 17.21 12.91 -15.52
CA PHE A 242 16.99 11.55 -15.02
C PHE A 242 16.67 11.58 -13.52
N ILE A 243 15.61 10.89 -13.13
CA ILE A 243 15.18 10.73 -11.74
C ILE A 243 15.29 9.27 -11.32
N ASN A 244 15.89 9.05 -10.16
CA ASN A 244 16.10 7.72 -9.60
C ASN A 244 14.77 7.03 -9.27
N GLN A 245 14.76 5.70 -9.27
CA GLN A 245 13.57 4.92 -8.91
C GLN A 245 13.12 5.28 -7.49
N GLY A 246 11.82 5.52 -7.33
CA GLY A 246 11.19 5.96 -6.08
C GLY A 246 11.16 7.47 -5.90
N GLY A 247 11.90 8.23 -6.73
CA GLY A 247 11.88 9.68 -6.71
C GLY A 247 10.49 10.25 -6.97
N LYS A 248 10.09 11.23 -6.15
CA LYS A 248 8.82 11.93 -6.24
C LYS A 248 9.06 13.33 -6.76
N VAL A 249 8.30 13.73 -7.76
CA VAL A 249 8.34 15.10 -8.30
C VAL A 249 6.94 15.66 -8.36
N LEU A 250 6.81 16.94 -8.03
CA LEU A 250 5.60 17.70 -8.29
C LEU A 250 5.62 18.07 -9.77
N TYR A 251 4.51 17.88 -10.49
CA TYR A 251 4.40 18.36 -11.86
C TYR A 251 3.25 19.36 -11.97
N SER A 252 3.44 20.38 -12.80
CA SER A 252 2.41 21.34 -13.17
C SER A 252 2.43 21.55 -14.68
N CYS A 253 1.36 22.10 -15.22
CA CYS A 253 1.27 22.39 -16.65
C CYS A 253 1.55 23.87 -16.94
N LYS A 254 2.11 24.18 -18.12
CA LYS A 254 2.31 25.57 -18.56
C LYS A 254 0.96 26.26 -18.84
N ARG A 255 0.97 27.60 -18.92
CA ARG A 255 -0.21 28.47 -19.15
C ARG A 255 -1.16 27.88 -20.21
N SER A 256 -2.46 27.89 -19.92
CA SER A 256 -3.55 27.33 -20.76
C SER A 256 -3.66 25.80 -20.77
N PHE A 257 -2.89 25.09 -19.93
CA PHE A 257 -3.04 23.66 -19.70
C PHE A 257 -3.22 23.37 -18.21
N ILE A 258 -3.97 22.30 -17.91
CA ILE A 258 -4.20 21.80 -16.55
C ILE A 258 -3.81 20.33 -16.47
N PRO A 259 -3.26 19.89 -15.32
CA PRO A 259 -2.90 18.50 -15.14
C PRO A 259 -4.16 17.64 -15.04
N VAL A 260 -4.13 16.45 -15.63
CA VAL A 260 -5.25 15.50 -15.57
C VAL A 260 -5.39 14.92 -14.16
N THR A 261 -4.28 14.78 -13.42
CA THR A 261 -4.23 14.28 -12.05
C THR A 261 -3.45 15.24 -11.16
N PHE A 262 -3.81 15.35 -9.88
CA PHE A 262 -3.13 16.28 -8.99
C PHE A 262 -1.78 15.73 -8.50
N GLY A 263 -0.75 16.58 -8.54
CA GLY A 263 0.00 16.90 -7.32
C GLY A 263 1.34 16.20 -7.06
N VAL A 264 1.55 14.91 -7.31
CA VAL A 264 2.88 14.29 -7.16
C VAL A 264 2.94 13.05 -8.05
N VAL A 265 4.00 12.90 -8.82
CA VAL A 265 4.26 11.68 -9.59
C VAL A 265 5.51 11.00 -9.08
N GLN A 266 5.46 9.67 -9.02
CA GLN A 266 6.54 8.83 -8.54
C GLN A 266 7.13 8.02 -9.69
N CYS A 267 8.46 7.95 -9.72
CA CYS A 267 9.18 7.12 -10.68
C CYS A 267 9.15 5.65 -10.24
N LEU A 268 8.51 4.78 -11.02
CA LEU A 268 8.51 3.33 -10.82
C LEU A 268 8.94 2.65 -12.12
N SER A 269 10.06 1.93 -12.07
CA SER A 269 10.55 1.09 -13.18
C SER A 269 10.66 1.83 -14.53
N GLY A 270 11.12 3.09 -14.51
CA GLY A 270 11.29 3.91 -15.71
C GLY A 270 10.03 4.60 -16.21
N LYS A 271 8.88 4.44 -15.54
CA LYS A 271 7.62 5.14 -15.84
C LYS A 271 7.14 5.99 -14.67
N TRP A 272 6.40 7.06 -15.00
CA TRP A 272 5.81 7.96 -14.02
C TRP A 272 4.43 7.49 -13.61
N TYR A 273 4.16 7.45 -12.30
CA TYR A 273 2.86 7.05 -11.77
C TYR A 273 2.35 8.10 -10.79
N PRO A 274 1.14 8.66 -11.01
CA PRO A 274 0.32 8.54 -12.22
C PRO A 274 1.02 9.12 -13.47
N ASP A 275 0.54 8.76 -14.66
CA ASP A 275 1.10 9.28 -15.92
C ASP A 275 0.99 10.81 -15.98
N ILE A 276 2.06 11.45 -16.43
CA ILE A 276 2.14 12.91 -16.58
C ILE A 276 1.33 13.31 -17.82
N GLN A 277 0.14 13.88 -17.61
CA GLN A 277 -0.74 14.33 -18.69
C GLN A 277 -1.23 15.76 -18.44
N CYS A 278 -1.16 16.59 -19.49
CA CYS A 278 -1.66 17.95 -19.51
C CYS A 278 -2.72 18.09 -20.61
N ARG A 279 -3.89 18.61 -20.27
CA ARG A 279 -4.95 18.93 -21.24
C ARG A 279 -5.18 20.44 -21.34
N LYS A 280 -5.67 20.90 -22.49
CA LYS A 280 -5.94 22.32 -22.75
C LYS A 280 -7.15 22.79 -21.95
N THR A 281 -7.10 24.02 -21.43
CA THR A 281 -8.26 24.63 -20.75
C THR A 281 -9.27 25.15 -21.76
N CYS A 282 -10.56 24.87 -21.56
CA CYS A 282 -11.63 25.43 -22.36
C CYS A 282 -11.95 26.88 -21.93
N LYS A 283 -12.18 27.76 -22.90
CA LYS A 283 -12.62 29.14 -22.64
C LYS A 283 -14.09 29.14 -22.21
N ILE A 284 -14.43 29.83 -21.14
CA ILE A 284 -15.82 29.92 -20.66
C ILE A 284 -16.58 30.89 -21.56
N GLU A 285 -17.61 30.39 -22.22
CA GLU A 285 -18.59 31.19 -22.97
C GLU A 285 -19.59 31.79 -21.96
N LYS A 286 -19.67 33.13 -21.89
CA LYS A 286 -20.60 33.85 -21.01
C LYS A 286 -21.77 34.39 -21.82
N LEU A 287 -22.99 34.06 -21.40
CA LEU A 287 -24.23 34.63 -21.92
C LEU A 287 -24.98 35.32 -20.78
N HIS A 288 -25.66 36.42 -21.08
CA HIS A 288 -26.40 37.19 -20.08
C HIS A 288 -27.56 36.34 -19.51
N GLY A 289 -27.66 36.24 -18.17
CA GLY A 289 -28.69 35.45 -17.47
C GLY A 289 -28.32 33.99 -17.14
N LEU A 290 -27.17 33.50 -17.63
CA LEU A 290 -26.71 32.13 -17.42
C LEU A 290 -25.67 32.08 -16.27
N ASN A 291 -26.03 31.46 -15.15
CA ASN A 291 -25.12 31.19 -14.05
C ASN A 291 -24.33 29.90 -14.33
N PHE A 292 -23.12 29.77 -13.77
CA PHE A 292 -22.33 28.56 -13.96
C PHE A 292 -21.46 28.22 -12.75
N ILE A 293 -21.17 26.92 -12.60
CA ILE A 293 -20.24 26.37 -11.63
C ILE A 293 -19.24 25.48 -12.39
N LEU A 294 -17.95 25.62 -12.08
CA LEU A 294 -16.90 24.76 -12.64
C LEU A 294 -16.52 23.69 -11.63
N SER A 295 -16.36 22.47 -12.12
CA SER A 295 -15.82 21.37 -11.32
C SER A 295 -14.39 21.69 -10.84
N HIS A 296 -13.99 21.11 -9.70
CA HIS A 296 -12.65 21.34 -9.10
C HIS A 296 -11.48 21.02 -10.04
N ASN A 297 -11.68 20.10 -10.99
CA ASN A 297 -10.69 19.74 -11.98
C ASN A 297 -10.84 20.53 -13.29
N PHE A 298 -11.74 21.52 -13.40
CA PHE A 298 -12.03 22.30 -14.61
C PHE A 298 -12.31 21.44 -15.86
N SER A 299 -12.95 20.28 -15.67
CA SER A 299 -13.32 19.36 -16.76
C SER A 299 -14.79 19.47 -17.14
N VAL A 300 -15.64 19.87 -16.19
CA VAL A 300 -17.09 19.97 -16.37
C VAL A 300 -17.53 21.35 -15.92
N ILE A 301 -18.35 22.00 -16.75
CA ILE A 301 -19.07 23.20 -16.39
C ILE A 301 -20.56 22.86 -16.30
N GLU A 302 -21.19 23.29 -15.22
CA GLU A 302 -22.61 23.14 -14.98
C GLU A 302 -23.28 24.51 -15.04
N TYR A 303 -24.29 24.64 -15.89
CA TYR A 303 -25.04 25.87 -16.11
C TYR A 303 -26.38 25.83 -15.39
N SER A 304 -26.81 26.97 -14.89
CA SER A 304 -28.11 27.15 -14.24
C SER A 304 -28.72 28.50 -14.62
N CYS A 305 -30.05 28.58 -14.58
CA CYS A 305 -30.80 29.81 -14.78
C CYS A 305 -31.29 30.38 -13.45
N SER A 306 -31.74 31.63 -13.48
CA SER A 306 -32.44 32.25 -12.34
C SER A 306 -33.76 31.52 -12.05
N ALA A 307 -34.29 31.61 -10.83
CA ALA A 307 -35.43 30.81 -10.35
C ALA A 307 -36.74 30.92 -11.17
N VAL A 308 -36.87 31.94 -12.03
CA VAL A 308 -38.04 32.20 -12.89
C VAL A 308 -37.84 31.79 -14.35
N GLU A 309 -36.67 31.25 -14.70
CA GLU A 309 -36.30 30.86 -16.06
C GLU A 309 -35.95 29.37 -16.11
N THR A 310 -36.29 28.73 -17.23
CA THR A 310 -35.94 27.33 -17.48
C THR A 310 -34.72 27.24 -18.38
N LEU A 311 -33.84 26.27 -18.09
CA LEU A 311 -32.66 26.01 -18.89
C LEU A 311 -33.03 25.12 -20.08
N LEU A 312 -32.84 25.63 -21.30
CA LEU A 312 -33.02 24.87 -22.52
C LEU A 312 -31.67 24.41 -23.06
N GLY A 313 -31.45 23.10 -23.05
CA GLY A 313 -30.22 22.43 -23.49
C GLY A 313 -29.55 21.62 -22.38
N ASP A 314 -28.35 21.11 -22.64
CA ASP A 314 -27.60 20.32 -21.67
C ASP A 314 -27.10 21.20 -20.51
N SER A 315 -27.49 20.85 -19.29
CA SER A 315 -27.04 21.56 -18.08
C SER A 315 -25.57 21.38 -17.78
N LYS A 316 -24.93 20.32 -18.30
CA LYS A 316 -23.53 20.01 -18.08
C LYS A 316 -22.80 19.89 -19.41
N ARG A 317 -21.66 20.58 -19.53
CA ARG A 317 -20.76 20.47 -20.70
C ARG A 317 -19.38 20.01 -20.22
N THR A 318 -18.75 19.13 -20.99
CA THR A 318 -17.42 18.58 -20.71
C THR A 318 -16.38 19.20 -21.64
N CYS A 319 -15.24 19.58 -21.09
CA CYS A 319 -14.13 20.14 -21.85
C CYS A 319 -13.38 19.01 -22.58
N LEU A 320 -13.43 19.03 -23.91
CA LEU A 320 -12.77 18.05 -24.77
C LEU A 320 -11.27 18.33 -24.90
N GLU A 321 -10.50 17.33 -25.33
CA GLU A 321 -9.03 17.42 -25.46
C GLU A 321 -8.56 18.54 -26.40
N ASN A 322 -9.38 18.89 -27.39
CA ASN A 322 -9.12 19.99 -28.33
C ASN A 322 -9.30 21.39 -27.70
N GLY A 323 -9.78 21.47 -26.45
CA GLY A 323 -10.05 22.72 -25.74
C GLY A 323 -11.41 23.35 -26.08
N THR A 324 -12.36 22.57 -26.58
CA THR A 324 -13.75 23.00 -26.83
C THR A 324 -14.73 22.30 -25.88
N TRP A 325 -15.82 22.97 -25.53
CA TRP A 325 -16.89 22.37 -24.73
C TRP A 325 -17.78 21.46 -25.57
N SER A 326 -18.17 20.32 -25.03
CA SER A 326 -19.12 19.41 -25.67
C SER A 326 -20.47 20.09 -25.91
N GLY A 327 -21.13 19.77 -27.03
CA GLY A 327 -22.47 20.26 -27.33
C GLY A 327 -22.56 21.78 -27.55
N LYS A 328 -23.80 22.29 -27.59
CA LYS A 328 -24.10 23.72 -27.75
C LYS A 328 -24.28 24.38 -26.38
N LEU A 329 -24.05 25.69 -26.29
CA LEU A 329 -24.29 26.46 -25.07
C LEU A 329 -25.80 26.50 -24.75
N PRO A 330 -26.24 26.15 -23.52
CA PRO A 330 -27.64 26.23 -23.14
C PRO A 330 -28.09 27.69 -22.99
N ARG A 331 -29.40 27.93 -23.11
CA ARG A 331 -30.01 29.26 -22.97
C ARG A 331 -31.11 29.26 -21.90
N CYS A 332 -31.28 30.38 -21.22
CA CYS A 332 -32.38 30.58 -20.29
C CYS A 332 -33.60 31.16 -21.03
N VAL A 333 -34.76 30.58 -20.80
CA VAL A 333 -36.03 31.01 -21.41
C VAL A 333 -37.08 31.19 -20.32
N LYS A 334 -38.00 32.14 -20.53
CA LYS A 334 -39.12 32.38 -19.63
C LYS A 334 -40.28 31.47 -20.03
N ASN A 335 -40.89 30.82 -19.04
CA ASN A 335 -42.11 30.06 -19.26
C ASN A 335 -43.30 31.01 -19.48
N CYS A 336 -44.25 30.65 -20.34
CA CYS A 336 -45.46 31.44 -20.54
C CYS A 336 -46.50 31.03 -19.50
N GLN A 337 -47.10 32.01 -18.84
CA GLN A 337 -48.20 31.78 -17.91
C GLN A 337 -49.54 31.81 -18.65
N LEU A 338 -50.37 30.81 -18.44
CA LEU A 338 -51.69 30.68 -19.04
C LEU A 338 -52.70 31.48 -18.20
N LEU A 339 -52.80 32.77 -18.50
CA LEU A 339 -53.72 33.67 -17.81
C LEU A 339 -55.15 33.55 -18.36
N PRO A 340 -56.18 33.71 -17.51
CA PRO A 340 -57.56 33.84 -17.96
C PRO A 340 -57.68 35.13 -18.79
N GLY A 341 -58.11 34.99 -20.04
CA GLY A 341 -58.34 36.10 -20.97
C GLY A 341 -59.83 36.21 -21.33
N PHE A 342 -60.23 37.35 -21.86
CA PHE A 342 -61.63 37.61 -22.20
C PHE A 342 -62.16 36.61 -23.24
N GLY A 343 -63.28 35.94 -22.92
CA GLY A 343 -63.92 34.93 -23.77
C GLY A 343 -63.17 33.59 -23.90
N ILE A 344 -62.02 33.40 -23.23
CA ILE A 344 -61.24 32.15 -23.28
C ILE A 344 -61.81 31.16 -22.25
N HIS A 345 -62.28 30.01 -22.72
CA HIS A 345 -62.79 28.94 -21.87
C HIS A 345 -61.67 28.05 -21.35
N SER A 346 -60.77 27.59 -22.21
CA SER A 346 -59.77 26.61 -21.83
C SER A 346 -58.48 26.71 -22.65
N TYR A 347 -57.39 26.27 -22.05
CA TYR A 347 -56.14 26.00 -22.74
C TYR A 347 -55.90 24.49 -22.77
N ARG A 348 -55.28 24.02 -23.84
CA ARG A 348 -54.94 22.62 -24.05
C ARG A 348 -53.55 22.53 -24.64
N ASN A 349 -52.72 21.66 -24.09
CA ASN A 349 -51.43 21.35 -24.70
C ASN A 349 -51.69 20.59 -26.01
N SER A 350 -51.21 21.12 -27.13
CA SER A 350 -51.50 20.57 -28.47
C SER A 350 -50.80 19.22 -28.69
N ASP A 351 -49.65 19.01 -28.04
CA ASP A 351 -48.84 17.80 -28.21
C ASP A 351 -49.36 16.63 -27.35
N THR A 352 -49.83 16.92 -26.13
CA THR A 352 -50.32 15.91 -25.18
C THR A 352 -51.83 15.83 -25.09
N LEU A 353 -52.54 16.74 -25.74
CA LEU A 353 -54.00 16.81 -25.77
C LEU A 353 -54.64 16.97 -24.37
N LYS A 354 -53.86 17.35 -23.35
CA LYS A 354 -54.31 17.58 -21.97
C LYS A 354 -54.77 19.02 -21.76
N TYR A 355 -55.88 19.20 -21.04
CA TYR A 355 -56.34 20.51 -20.59
C TYR A 355 -55.42 21.08 -19.51
N LEU A 356 -55.11 22.36 -19.65
CA LEU A 356 -54.22 23.11 -18.77
C LEU A 356 -55.07 24.12 -17.97
N PRO A 357 -55.06 24.06 -16.63
CA PRO A 357 -55.81 25.00 -15.80
C PRO A 357 -55.24 26.42 -15.91
N PHE A 358 -56.08 27.44 -15.70
CA PHE A 358 -55.60 28.83 -15.63
C PHE A 358 -54.58 29.01 -14.51
N GLY A 359 -53.55 29.83 -14.76
CA GLY A 359 -52.40 30.01 -13.88
C GLY A 359 -51.29 28.98 -14.05
N SER A 360 -51.49 27.92 -14.83
CA SER A 360 -50.41 26.99 -15.19
C SER A 360 -49.36 27.65 -16.08
N THR A 361 -48.14 27.13 -16.06
CA THR A 361 -47.04 27.62 -16.92
C THR A 361 -46.69 26.58 -17.97
N VAL A 362 -46.42 27.04 -19.18
CA VAL A 362 -45.96 26.21 -20.29
C VAL A 362 -44.53 26.55 -20.66
N THR A 363 -43.77 25.52 -21.02
CA THR A 363 -42.37 25.66 -21.42
C THR A 363 -42.25 26.32 -22.79
N GLU A 364 -41.09 26.91 -23.08
CA GLU A 364 -40.76 27.48 -24.38
C GLU A 364 -41.02 26.49 -25.53
N ASN A 365 -41.52 26.98 -26.67
CA ASN A 365 -41.89 26.23 -27.87
C ASN A 365 -43.04 25.22 -27.71
N THR A 366 -43.74 25.24 -26.57
CA THR A 366 -44.95 24.41 -26.41
C THR A 366 -46.09 25.01 -27.23
N ASN A 367 -46.72 24.18 -28.06
CA ASN A 367 -47.93 24.56 -28.80
C ASN A 367 -49.14 24.45 -27.87
N VAL A 368 -49.83 25.54 -27.64
CA VAL A 368 -51.04 25.59 -26.81
C VAL A 368 -52.22 25.92 -27.70
N THR A 369 -53.23 25.04 -27.73
CA THR A 369 -54.51 25.33 -28.35
C THR A 369 -55.42 25.98 -27.31
N TYR A 370 -56.14 27.02 -27.66
CA TYR A 370 -57.12 27.66 -26.77
C TYR A 370 -58.52 27.57 -27.37
N SER A 371 -59.54 27.47 -26.52
CA SER A 371 -60.95 27.41 -26.93
C SER A 371 -61.72 28.58 -26.36
N CYS A 372 -62.63 29.15 -27.15
CA CYS A 372 -63.51 30.23 -26.72
C CYS A 372 -64.78 29.69 -26.05
N GLN A 373 -65.33 30.43 -25.10
CA GLN A 373 -66.62 30.15 -24.46
C GLN A 373 -67.75 30.58 -25.40
N TYR A 374 -68.84 29.82 -25.52
CA TYR A 374 -70.03 30.30 -26.25
C TYR A 374 -70.59 31.57 -25.57
N PRO A 375 -70.97 32.64 -26.31
CA PRO A 375 -71.08 32.78 -27.78
C PRO A 375 -69.83 33.27 -28.52
N TYR A 376 -68.67 33.39 -27.87
CA TYR A 376 -67.42 33.89 -28.48
C TYR A 376 -66.81 32.89 -29.49
N VAL A 377 -66.26 33.41 -30.58
CA VAL A 377 -65.60 32.66 -31.65
C VAL A 377 -64.15 33.11 -31.81
N ASN A 378 -63.29 32.18 -32.19
CA ASN A 378 -61.91 32.51 -32.56
C ASN A 378 -61.87 32.94 -34.03
N ASN A 379 -61.43 34.16 -34.29
CA ASN A 379 -61.23 34.70 -35.64
C ASN A 379 -59.78 34.53 -36.14
N SER A 380 -58.91 33.88 -35.34
CA SER A 380 -57.48 33.66 -35.61
C SER A 380 -57.12 32.16 -35.54
N THR A 381 -55.83 31.82 -35.63
CA THR A 381 -55.37 30.45 -35.41
C THR A 381 -55.63 30.02 -33.95
N ASP A 382 -56.29 28.87 -33.76
CA ASP A 382 -56.58 28.28 -32.43
C ASP A 382 -55.33 27.89 -31.63
N THR A 383 -54.15 27.96 -32.25
CA THR A 383 -52.86 27.58 -31.65
C THR A 383 -51.98 28.80 -31.42
N ALA A 384 -51.38 28.86 -30.24
CA ALA A 384 -50.36 29.82 -29.84
C ALA A 384 -49.12 29.09 -29.34
N ILE A 385 -47.94 29.60 -29.69
CA ILE A 385 -46.66 29.01 -29.30
C ILE A 385 -46.07 29.85 -28.18
N CYS A 386 -45.60 29.21 -27.11
CA CYS A 386 -44.86 29.93 -26.07
C CYS A 386 -43.48 30.37 -26.59
N GLN A 387 -43.26 31.67 -26.71
CA GLN A 387 -42.00 32.28 -27.13
C GLN A 387 -41.57 33.34 -26.13
N ASN A 388 -40.49 33.05 -25.39
CA ASN A 388 -39.86 33.89 -24.38
C ASN A 388 -40.85 34.49 -23.35
N GLY A 389 -41.74 33.67 -22.81
CA GLY A 389 -42.74 34.07 -21.82
C GLY A 389 -44.02 34.69 -22.41
N VAL A 390 -44.12 34.82 -23.75
CA VAL A 390 -45.31 35.34 -24.44
C VAL A 390 -45.89 34.29 -25.38
N LEU A 391 -47.20 34.03 -25.28
CA LEU A 391 -47.92 33.21 -26.25
C LEU A 391 -48.09 33.99 -27.56
N THR A 392 -47.59 33.42 -28.66
CA THR A 392 -47.59 34.07 -29.98
C THR A 392 -48.28 33.17 -31.02
N PRO A 393 -49.36 33.62 -31.68
CA PRO A 393 -50.07 34.89 -31.45
C PRO A 393 -50.75 34.92 -30.08
N LYS A 394 -51.03 36.12 -29.54
CA LYS A 394 -51.73 36.28 -28.26
C LYS A 394 -53.13 35.65 -28.39
N PRO A 395 -53.52 34.71 -27.50
CA PRO A 395 -54.86 34.12 -27.53
C PRO A 395 -55.95 35.19 -27.41
N HIS A 396 -56.92 35.17 -28.33
CA HIS A 396 -57.97 36.18 -28.38
C HIS A 396 -59.29 35.58 -28.87
N CYS A 397 -60.36 35.77 -28.09
CA CYS A 397 -61.71 35.37 -28.44
C CYS A 397 -62.58 36.61 -28.69
N SER A 398 -63.33 36.62 -29.79
CA SER A 398 -64.20 37.74 -30.18
C SER A 398 -65.65 37.30 -30.24
N HIS A 399 -66.58 38.18 -29.86
CA HIS A 399 -68.00 37.90 -30.07
C HIS A 399 -68.30 37.93 -31.59
N PRO A 400 -69.09 37.01 -32.16
CA PRO A 400 -69.38 36.98 -33.60
C PRO A 400 -70.03 38.26 -34.12
N SER A 401 -70.84 38.90 -33.28
CA SER A 401 -71.44 40.22 -33.53
C SER A 401 -70.45 41.39 -33.41
N ILE A 402 -69.22 41.19 -32.94
CA ILE A 402 -68.23 42.26 -32.74
C ILE A 402 -66.97 41.96 -33.55
N ARG A 403 -66.62 42.85 -34.47
CA ARG A 403 -65.41 42.76 -35.28
C ARG A 403 -64.51 43.97 -35.06
N LEU A 404 -63.20 43.73 -34.97
CA LEU A 404 -62.19 44.78 -34.92
C LEU A 404 -61.57 44.93 -36.31
N ILE A 405 -61.90 46.00 -37.03
CA ILE A 405 -61.37 46.27 -38.37
C ILE A 405 -60.65 47.62 -38.33
N ASN A 406 -59.36 47.65 -38.70
CA ASN A 406 -58.53 48.88 -38.73
C ASN A 406 -58.60 49.71 -37.43
N SER A 407 -58.51 49.04 -36.28
CA SER A 407 -58.61 49.65 -34.93
C SER A 407 -59.96 50.31 -34.60
N ARG A 408 -61.03 49.98 -35.33
CA ARG A 408 -62.41 50.35 -35.01
C ARG A 408 -63.20 49.11 -34.57
N VAL A 409 -63.98 49.27 -33.50
CA VAL A 409 -64.90 48.24 -33.01
C VAL A 409 -66.22 48.38 -33.79
N ILE A 410 -66.60 47.33 -34.52
CA ILE A 410 -67.83 47.25 -35.30
C ILE A 410 -68.73 46.22 -34.64
N PHE A 411 -69.96 46.61 -34.31
CA PHE A 411 -71.00 45.73 -33.83
C PHE A 411 -72.00 45.43 -34.97
N THR A 412 -72.40 44.17 -35.12
CA THR A 412 -73.28 43.67 -36.19
C THR A 412 -74.50 43.04 -35.58
N TYR A 413 -75.68 43.59 -35.86
CA TYR A 413 -76.97 43.09 -35.38
C TYR A 413 -77.99 43.15 -36.51
N GLU A 414 -78.70 42.05 -36.76
CA GLU A 414 -79.76 41.93 -37.79
C GLU A 414 -79.37 42.55 -39.16
N SER A 415 -78.12 42.34 -39.60
CA SER A 415 -77.56 42.82 -40.88
C SER A 415 -77.17 44.30 -40.93
N SER A 416 -77.20 45.02 -39.82
CA SER A 416 -76.71 46.40 -39.71
C SER A 416 -75.36 46.46 -38.99
N GLU A 417 -74.43 47.28 -39.50
CA GLU A 417 -73.13 47.54 -38.88
C GLU A 417 -73.17 48.87 -38.09
N TYR A 418 -72.74 48.82 -36.83
CA TYR A 418 -72.66 49.96 -35.92
C TYR A 418 -71.20 50.20 -35.52
N HIS A 419 -70.72 51.43 -35.71
CA HIS A 419 -69.38 51.82 -35.30
C HIS A 419 -69.39 52.26 -33.83
N VAL A 420 -68.76 51.47 -32.95
CA VAL A 420 -68.79 51.70 -31.49
C VAL A 420 -67.70 52.69 -31.05
N CYS A 421 -66.58 52.77 -31.78
CA CYS A 421 -65.50 53.72 -31.47
C CYS A 421 -65.03 54.44 -32.74
N GLU A 422 -64.96 55.76 -32.70
CA GLU A 422 -64.52 56.61 -33.83
C GLU A 422 -62.99 56.68 -33.94
N THR A 423 -62.28 56.56 -32.81
CA THR A 423 -60.81 56.49 -32.73
C THR A 423 -60.36 55.41 -31.73
N LYS A 424 -59.08 55.04 -31.76
CA LYS A 424 -58.47 54.05 -30.84
C LYS A 424 -58.53 54.41 -29.34
N TYR A 425 -58.97 55.62 -28.97
CA TYR A 425 -59.01 56.10 -27.58
C TYR A 425 -60.35 56.75 -27.19
N THR A 426 -61.35 56.78 -28.07
CA THR A 426 -62.63 57.44 -27.80
C THR A 426 -63.77 56.46 -28.09
N CYS A 427 -64.11 55.64 -27.11
CA CYS A 427 -65.36 54.90 -27.12
C CYS A 427 -66.35 55.72 -26.27
N LYS A 428 -67.42 56.22 -26.90
CA LYS A 428 -68.48 56.93 -26.20
C LYS A 428 -69.61 55.93 -25.92
N PHE A 429 -69.96 55.80 -24.64
CA PHE A 429 -71.08 55.01 -24.16
C PHE A 429 -72.40 55.73 -24.49
N PHE A 430 -73.33 55.08 -25.18
CA PHE A 430 -74.59 55.68 -25.59
C PHE A 430 -75.76 54.73 -25.34
N GLY A 431 -76.71 55.19 -24.53
CA GLY A 431 -77.87 54.43 -24.05
C GLY A 431 -79.07 54.34 -25.01
N TYR A 432 -80.18 53.89 -24.42
CA TYR A 432 -81.37 53.22 -24.96
C TYR A 432 -82.29 53.98 -25.94
N ARG A 433 -82.92 53.25 -26.89
CA ARG A 433 -84.26 53.58 -27.44
C ARG A 433 -85.03 52.36 -28.00
N GLN A 434 -86.31 52.24 -27.62
CA GLN A 434 -87.25 51.12 -27.86
C GLN A 434 -88.05 51.27 -29.17
N LYS A 435 -88.37 50.14 -29.85
CA LYS A 435 -89.49 50.11 -30.80
C LYS A 435 -90.19 48.75 -30.99
N SER A 436 -90.45 48.02 -29.90
CA SER A 436 -91.59 47.09 -29.76
C SER A 436 -91.56 46.32 -28.44
N CYS A 437 -91.77 46.99 -27.30
CA CYS A 437 -92.25 46.30 -26.09
C CYS A 437 -93.76 46.53 -25.99
N TYR A 438 -94.54 45.45 -25.95
CA TYR A 438 -96.00 45.49 -25.76
C TYR A 438 -96.42 45.61 -24.27
N HIS A 439 -95.57 46.20 -23.43
CA HIS A 439 -95.90 46.54 -22.05
C HIS A 439 -95.47 47.97 -21.74
N GLU A 440 -96.44 48.83 -21.42
CA GLU A 440 -96.32 50.28 -21.21
C GLU A 440 -95.54 50.70 -19.95
N ASN A 441 -94.93 49.78 -19.20
CA ASN A 441 -94.10 50.14 -18.04
C ASN A 441 -92.92 49.17 -17.91
N CYS A 442 -91.71 49.62 -18.21
CA CYS A 442 -90.49 48.97 -17.72
C CYS A 442 -90.35 49.33 -16.23
N PHE A 443 -90.95 48.51 -15.37
CA PHE A 443 -90.67 48.57 -13.93
C PHE A 443 -89.22 48.18 -13.67
N HIS A 444 -88.58 48.94 -12.78
CA HIS A 444 -87.35 48.58 -12.09
C HIS A 444 -87.42 47.13 -11.60
N GLY A 445 -86.54 46.26 -12.13
CA GLY A 445 -86.39 44.89 -11.70
C GLY A 445 -85.77 44.00 -12.78
N ASP A 446 -84.47 43.73 -12.62
CA ASP A 446 -83.73 42.55 -13.09
C ASP A 446 -83.30 42.38 -14.57
N TYR A 447 -83.26 43.43 -15.39
CA TYR A 447 -82.67 43.32 -16.75
C TYR A 447 -81.52 44.31 -16.97
N GLU A 448 -80.29 43.82 -16.87
CA GLU A 448 -79.06 44.55 -17.20
C GLU A 448 -78.80 44.47 -18.71
N CYS A 449 -78.67 45.63 -19.36
CA CYS A 449 -78.20 45.75 -20.74
C CYS A 449 -76.67 45.64 -20.79
N VAL A 450 -76.15 45.23 -21.95
CA VAL A 450 -74.72 45.01 -22.27
C VAL A 450 -73.77 46.01 -21.60
N GLU A 451 -73.00 45.57 -20.60
CA GLU A 451 -72.00 46.39 -19.90
C GLU A 451 -70.66 46.38 -20.66
N VAL A 452 -70.28 47.47 -21.33
CA VAL A 452 -68.95 47.54 -21.98
C VAL A 452 -67.95 48.18 -21.03
N GLY A 453 -67.07 47.37 -20.44
CA GLY A 453 -66.02 47.82 -19.53
C GLY A 453 -64.66 47.94 -20.23
N PHE A 454 -63.80 48.82 -19.73
CA PHE A 454 -62.41 48.94 -20.19
C PHE A 454 -61.46 48.53 -19.07
N ASN A 455 -60.63 47.52 -19.32
CA ASN A 455 -59.60 47.12 -18.38
C ASN A 455 -58.35 47.96 -18.59
N ASN A 456 -58.13 48.92 -17.68
CA ASN A 456 -57.01 49.87 -17.75
C ASN A 456 -55.62 49.20 -17.65
N ALA A 457 -55.54 47.98 -17.09
CA ALA A 457 -54.28 47.24 -16.94
C ALA A 457 -53.93 46.42 -18.19
N THR A 458 -54.92 45.86 -18.89
CA THR A 458 -54.69 45.04 -20.10
C THR A 458 -54.92 45.82 -21.41
N SER A 459 -55.44 47.05 -21.33
CA SER A 459 -55.87 47.87 -22.47
C SER A 459 -56.93 47.17 -23.35
N GLU A 460 -57.74 46.30 -22.75
CA GLU A 460 -58.76 45.51 -23.44
C GLU A 460 -60.16 46.04 -23.12
N ILE A 461 -61.01 46.09 -24.14
CA ILE A 461 -62.44 46.37 -24.03
C ILE A 461 -63.13 45.02 -23.79
N TYR A 462 -63.92 44.91 -22.72
CA TYR A 462 -64.71 43.73 -22.42
C TYR A 462 -66.20 44.07 -22.40
N VAL A 463 -67.02 43.05 -22.61
CA VAL A 463 -68.47 43.16 -22.70
C VAL A 463 -69.08 42.18 -21.69
N GLY A 464 -69.88 42.70 -20.75
CA GLY A 464 -70.69 41.96 -19.80
C GLY A 464 -71.91 41.31 -20.46
N SER A 465 -72.74 40.66 -19.65
CA SER A 465 -73.86 39.82 -20.09
C SER A 465 -74.68 40.42 -21.23
N ILE A 466 -74.90 39.59 -22.26
CA ILE A 466 -75.88 39.84 -23.31
C ILE A 466 -77.15 39.12 -22.85
N VAL A 467 -78.19 39.87 -22.52
CA VAL A 467 -79.52 39.32 -22.31
C VAL A 467 -80.27 39.41 -23.65
N ASP A 468 -80.86 38.30 -24.07
CA ASP A 468 -81.41 38.04 -25.42
C ASP A 468 -82.61 38.92 -25.85
N ASP A 469 -83.00 39.93 -25.07
CA ASP A 469 -84.15 40.77 -25.39
C ASP A 469 -83.78 42.26 -25.54
N CYS A 470 -83.86 42.73 -26.79
CA CYS A 470 -83.92 44.13 -27.23
C CYS A 470 -82.80 45.07 -26.73
N CYS A 471 -81.60 44.92 -27.28
CA CYS A 471 -80.57 45.96 -27.22
C CYS A 471 -80.25 46.48 -28.64
N VAL A 472 -80.64 47.73 -28.95
CA VAL A 472 -80.27 48.41 -30.21
C VAL A 472 -79.54 49.72 -29.90
N MET A 473 -78.38 49.92 -30.53
CA MET A 473 -77.59 51.15 -30.48
C MET A 473 -78.18 52.19 -31.46
N GLN A 474 -78.44 53.43 -31.00
CA GLN A 474 -78.80 54.56 -31.87
C GLN A 474 -77.70 55.62 -31.85
N CYS A 475 -77.17 55.98 -33.03
CA CYS A 475 -76.34 57.17 -33.21
C CYS A 475 -77.21 58.43 -33.22
N ASN A 476 -76.82 59.46 -32.48
CA ASN A 476 -77.29 60.84 -32.67
C ASN A 476 -76.04 61.72 -32.75
N ASP A 477 -75.94 62.48 -33.86
CA ASP A 477 -75.00 63.55 -34.22
C ASP A 477 -73.74 63.76 -33.37
#